data_AF-A0A1B6DM78-F1
#
_entry.id   AF-A0A1B6DM78-F1
#
_cell.length_a   1.000
_cell.length_b   1.000
_cell.length_c   1.000
_cell.angle_alpha   90.00
_cell.angle_beta   90.00
_cell.angle_gamma   90.00
#
_symmetry.space_group_name_H-M   'P 1'
#
loop_
_entity.id
_entity.type
_entity.pdbx_description
1 polymer ?
#
loop_
_entity_poly.entity_id
_entity_poly.type
_entity_poly.pdbx_seq_one_letter_code
_entity_poly.pdbx_strand_id
1 'polypeptide(L)'
;IDNMFNNNKYTQYNADNPEHEEKLLKLWNLLMPKIKLSGRVSKQWRDIGFQGDDPKTDFRGMGILGLDNLIYFAEEYPEAVNHVLSHSMHPKYGYAFAIVGINLTSMAYHLFKDGTAKTHVYNVSKSLPSMRIFHQFYCYLFYEFDKFWIEAKPSNVMEFTYIRDKFESNIRTFFLNPHSVGRFNIKVDLI
;
A
#
# COMPACT_ATOMS: atom_id res chain seq x y z
N ILE A 1 14.37 0.95 13.56
CA ILE A 1 13.78 0.71 12.23
C ILE A 1 13.94 -0.74 11.85
N ASP A 2 15.17 -1.28 11.81
CA ASP A 2 15.35 -2.70 11.53
C ASP A 2 14.57 -3.57 12.53
N ASN A 3 14.72 -3.34 13.86
CA ASN A 3 13.90 -4.03 14.88
C ASN A 3 12.38 -3.83 14.76
N MET A 4 11.91 -2.78 14.07
CA MET A 4 10.48 -2.52 13.86
C MET A 4 9.89 -3.43 12.78
N PHE A 5 10.70 -3.76 11.76
CA PHE A 5 10.31 -4.57 10.61
C PHE A 5 10.83 -6.02 10.66
N ASN A 6 11.63 -6.36 11.68
CA ASN A 6 12.55 -7.49 11.67
C ASN A 6 11.91 -8.88 11.55
N ASN A 7 10.59 -9.03 11.66
CA ASN A 7 9.91 -10.28 11.37
C ASN A 7 9.01 -10.21 10.12
N ASN A 8 8.19 -9.17 9.92
CA ASN A 8 7.12 -9.24 8.91
C ASN A 8 7.57 -9.03 7.46
N LYS A 9 8.61 -8.21 7.21
CA LYS A 9 9.10 -8.00 5.83
C LYS A 9 9.75 -9.26 5.25
N TYR A 10 10.54 -9.94 6.08
CA TYR A 10 11.31 -11.12 5.66
C TYR A 10 10.50 -12.41 5.76
N THR A 11 9.38 -12.40 6.50
CA THR A 11 8.42 -13.51 6.52
C THR A 11 7.69 -13.57 5.19
N GLN A 12 8.05 -14.58 4.40
CA GLN A 12 7.37 -14.89 3.15
C GLN A 12 5.97 -15.42 3.42
N TYR A 13 5.04 -15.11 2.52
CA TYR A 13 3.74 -15.73 2.53
C TYR A 13 3.88 -17.26 2.42
N ASN A 14 3.14 -17.98 3.26
CA ASN A 14 3.15 -19.44 3.31
C ASN A 14 1.70 -19.93 3.30
N ALA A 15 1.33 -20.66 2.26
CA ALA A 15 -0.02 -21.22 2.11
C ALA A 15 -0.31 -22.36 3.11
N ASP A 16 0.73 -22.96 3.68
CA ASP A 16 0.60 -23.98 4.72
C ASP A 16 0.49 -23.36 6.12
N ASN A 17 0.60 -22.02 6.25
CA ASN A 17 0.40 -21.31 7.51
C ASN A 17 -1.06 -20.80 7.60
N PRO A 18 -1.89 -21.32 8.52
CA PRO A 18 -3.27 -20.89 8.67
C PRO A 18 -3.44 -19.39 8.94
N GLU A 19 -2.51 -18.75 9.67
CA GLU A 19 -2.59 -17.31 9.96
C GLU A 19 -2.40 -16.46 8.70
N HIS A 20 -1.51 -16.90 7.80
CA HIS A 20 -1.27 -16.21 6.53
C HIS A 20 -2.50 -16.33 5.61
N GLU A 21 -3.10 -17.52 5.54
CA GLU A 21 -4.32 -17.77 4.79
C GLU A 21 -5.50 -16.97 5.36
N GLU A 22 -5.64 -16.87 6.69
CA GLU A 22 -6.66 -16.06 7.34
C GLU A 22 -6.51 -14.57 6.96
N LYS A 23 -5.29 -14.03 7.00
CA LYS A 23 -5.01 -12.65 6.57
C LYS A 23 -5.40 -12.43 5.10
N LEU A 24 -5.09 -13.36 4.21
CA LEU A 24 -5.42 -13.20 2.80
C LEU A 24 -6.93 -13.26 2.55
N LEU A 25 -7.64 -14.17 3.22
CA LEU A 25 -9.11 -14.22 3.18
C LEU A 25 -9.74 -12.96 3.77
N LYS A 26 -9.18 -12.45 4.87
CA LYS A 26 -9.59 -11.18 5.48
C LYS A 26 -9.48 -10.03 4.50
N LEU A 27 -8.35 -9.90 3.79
CA LEU A 27 -8.18 -8.88 2.75
C LEU A 27 -9.29 -8.95 1.70
N TRP A 28 -9.58 -10.15 1.19
CA TRP A 28 -10.66 -10.34 0.22
C TRP A 28 -12.02 -9.87 0.76
N ASN A 29 -12.38 -10.28 1.98
CA ASN A 29 -13.66 -9.95 2.58
C ASN A 29 -13.81 -8.44 2.84
N LEU A 30 -12.71 -7.74 3.14
CA LEU A 30 -12.70 -6.29 3.31
C LEU A 30 -12.91 -5.56 1.99
N LEU A 31 -12.24 -5.99 0.92
CA LEU A 31 -12.29 -5.32 -0.39
C LEU A 31 -13.50 -5.72 -1.24
N MET A 32 -13.97 -6.96 -1.12
CA MET A 32 -15.04 -7.55 -1.93
C MET A 32 -16.15 -8.16 -1.06
N PRO A 33 -16.76 -7.40 -0.12
CA PRO A 33 -17.67 -7.95 0.90
C PRO A 33 -18.93 -8.61 0.34
N LYS A 34 -19.29 -8.30 -0.91
CA LYS A 34 -20.48 -8.85 -1.59
C LYS A 34 -20.18 -10.09 -2.44
N ILE A 35 -18.90 -10.42 -2.64
CA ILE A 35 -18.48 -11.51 -3.53
C ILE A 35 -17.72 -12.54 -2.71
N LYS A 36 -18.29 -13.74 -2.57
CA LYS A 36 -17.59 -14.84 -1.91
C LYS A 36 -16.45 -15.35 -2.81
N LEU A 37 -15.29 -15.58 -2.22
CA LEU A 37 -14.19 -16.26 -2.90
C LEU A 37 -14.59 -17.73 -3.18
N SER A 38 -14.48 -18.17 -4.43
CA SER A 38 -14.80 -19.53 -4.88
C SER A 38 -13.78 -20.56 -4.41
N GLY A 39 -12.55 -20.13 -4.18
CA GLY A 39 -11.47 -20.95 -3.68
C GLY A 39 -10.20 -20.15 -3.49
N ARG A 40 -9.30 -20.66 -2.66
CA ARG A 40 -8.02 -20.02 -2.37
C ARG A 40 -7.21 -19.72 -3.63
N VAL A 41 -7.19 -20.63 -4.60
CA VAL A 41 -6.65 -20.38 -5.94
C VAL A 41 -7.82 -20.14 -6.89
N SER A 42 -7.97 -18.92 -7.38
CA SER A 42 -9.07 -18.55 -8.27
C SER A 42 -8.75 -17.28 -9.07
N LYS A 43 -9.40 -17.12 -10.24
CA LYS A 43 -9.24 -15.93 -11.08
C LYS A 43 -9.71 -14.64 -10.39
N GLN A 44 -10.54 -14.75 -9.35
CA GLN A 44 -11.12 -13.62 -8.63
C GLN A 44 -10.04 -12.71 -8.02
N TRP A 45 -8.87 -13.25 -7.66
CA TRP A 45 -7.77 -12.44 -7.15
C TRP A 45 -7.31 -11.35 -8.13
N ARG A 46 -7.47 -11.59 -9.43
CA ARG A 46 -7.17 -10.59 -10.46
C ARG A 46 -8.12 -9.40 -10.42
N ASP A 47 -9.34 -9.58 -9.90
CA ASP A 47 -10.32 -8.50 -9.78
C ASP A 47 -9.85 -7.40 -8.82
N ILE A 48 -9.08 -7.75 -7.79
CA ILE A 48 -8.43 -6.79 -6.89
C ILE A 48 -6.95 -6.55 -7.23
N GLY A 49 -6.55 -6.92 -8.45
CA GLY A 49 -5.26 -6.57 -9.01
C GLY A 49 -4.07 -7.40 -8.54
N PHE A 50 -4.26 -8.67 -8.19
CA PHE A 50 -3.14 -9.64 -8.15
C PHE A 50 -2.79 -10.14 -9.57
N GLN A 51 -1.56 -10.58 -9.79
CA GLN A 51 -1.07 -10.91 -11.14
C GLN A 51 -1.60 -12.27 -11.66
N GLY A 52 -1.87 -13.20 -10.75
CA GLY A 52 -2.31 -14.56 -11.06
C GLY A 52 -3.49 -15.04 -10.24
N ASP A 53 -3.81 -16.32 -10.37
CA ASP A 53 -4.90 -16.96 -9.63
C ASP A 53 -4.49 -17.29 -8.17
N ASP A 54 -3.20 -17.17 -7.86
CA ASP A 54 -2.65 -17.35 -6.52
C ASP A 54 -1.80 -16.12 -6.12
N PRO A 55 -2.29 -15.30 -5.16
CA PRO A 55 -1.55 -14.15 -4.62
C PRO A 55 -0.18 -14.47 -4.00
N LYS A 56 0.11 -15.72 -3.66
CA LYS A 56 1.36 -16.12 -3.00
C LYS A 56 2.60 -15.58 -3.70
N THR A 57 2.61 -15.57 -5.04
CA THR A 57 3.79 -15.15 -5.81
C THR A 57 4.03 -13.64 -5.78
N ASP A 58 3.00 -12.86 -5.48
CA ASP A 58 3.06 -11.40 -5.53
C ASP A 58 3.69 -10.81 -4.25
N PHE A 59 3.66 -11.55 -3.14
CA PHE A 59 4.26 -11.14 -1.87
C PHE A 59 5.77 -11.38 -1.77
N ARG A 60 6.47 -11.83 -2.81
CA ARG A 60 7.90 -12.18 -2.73
C ARG A 60 8.78 -11.03 -2.21
N GLY A 61 8.50 -9.81 -2.68
CA GLY A 61 9.34 -8.64 -2.39
C GLY A 61 9.16 -8.08 -0.98
N MET A 62 7.93 -8.04 -0.48
CA MET A 62 7.58 -7.39 0.80
C MET A 62 6.98 -8.34 1.85
N GLY A 63 6.82 -9.61 1.53
CA GLY A 63 6.33 -10.63 2.43
C GLY A 63 4.96 -10.31 3.02
N ILE A 64 4.75 -10.77 4.25
CA ILE A 64 3.54 -10.51 5.04
C ILE A 64 3.36 -9.01 5.33
N LEU A 65 4.42 -8.20 5.35
CA LEU A 65 4.27 -6.75 5.51
C LEU A 65 3.43 -6.11 4.40
N GLY A 66 3.56 -6.58 3.14
CA GLY A 66 2.73 -6.11 2.03
C GLY A 66 1.25 -6.44 2.24
N LEU A 67 0.97 -7.64 2.73
CA LEU A 67 -0.40 -8.08 3.07
C LEU A 67 -0.97 -7.31 4.26
N ASP A 68 -0.20 -7.15 5.34
CA ASP A 68 -0.59 -6.39 6.52
C ASP A 68 -0.91 -4.93 6.17
N ASN A 69 -0.14 -4.31 5.28
CA ASN A 69 -0.39 -2.95 4.80
C ASN A 69 -1.71 -2.83 4.03
N LEU A 70 -1.97 -3.75 3.09
CA LEU A 70 -3.23 -3.79 2.34
C LEU A 70 -4.43 -3.97 3.27
N ILE A 71 -4.33 -4.87 4.24
CA ILE A 71 -5.36 -5.10 5.26
C ILE A 71 -5.55 -3.85 6.12
N TYR A 72 -4.47 -3.26 6.64
CA TYR A 72 -4.55 -2.06 7.47
C TYR A 72 -5.26 -0.92 6.74
N PHE A 73 -4.95 -0.71 5.45
CA PHE A 73 -5.63 0.31 4.67
C PHE A 73 -7.14 0.01 4.55
N ALA A 74 -7.48 -1.24 4.28
CA ALA A 74 -8.87 -1.66 4.13
C ALA A 74 -9.69 -1.61 5.42
N GLU A 75 -9.06 -1.91 6.56
CA GLU A 75 -9.72 -1.89 7.88
C GLU A 75 -9.87 -0.48 8.45
N GLU A 76 -8.81 0.34 8.37
CA GLU A 76 -8.74 1.61 9.11
C GLU A 76 -9.28 2.77 8.28
N TYR A 77 -9.27 2.65 6.94
CA TYR A 77 -9.74 3.69 6.03
C TYR A 77 -10.64 3.10 4.92
N PRO A 78 -11.78 2.48 5.28
CA PRO A 78 -12.66 1.79 4.33
C PRO A 78 -13.17 2.68 3.20
N GLU A 79 -13.48 3.95 3.45
CA GLU A 79 -13.95 4.87 2.41
C GLU A 79 -12.84 5.19 1.40
N ALA A 80 -11.64 5.52 1.90
CA ALA A 80 -10.49 5.81 1.06
C ALA A 80 -10.05 4.60 0.23
N VAL A 81 -9.98 3.40 0.83
CA VAL A 81 -9.58 2.20 0.07
C VAL A 81 -10.60 1.82 -0.99
N ASN A 82 -11.89 2.02 -0.76
CA ASN A 82 -12.94 1.75 -1.74
C ASN A 82 -12.86 2.75 -2.90
N HIS A 83 -12.53 4.00 -2.61
CA HIS A 83 -12.27 5.02 -3.63
C HIS A 83 -11.08 4.63 -4.52
N VAL A 84 -9.94 4.30 -3.91
CA VAL A 84 -8.72 3.85 -4.61
C VAL A 84 -8.96 2.57 -5.40
N LEU A 85 -9.66 1.58 -4.82
CA LEU A 85 -10.01 0.32 -5.48
C LEU A 85 -10.89 0.58 -6.71
N SER A 86 -11.91 1.44 -6.59
CA SER A 86 -12.77 1.83 -7.71
C SER A 86 -11.98 2.47 -8.87
N HIS A 87 -11.08 3.40 -8.56
CA HIS A 87 -10.21 4.02 -9.55
C HIS A 87 -9.25 3.03 -10.22
N SER A 88 -8.70 2.10 -9.44
CA SER A 88 -7.83 1.06 -9.97
C SER A 88 -8.53 0.15 -11.01
N MET A 89 -9.85 0.03 -10.93
CA MET A 89 -10.68 -0.73 -11.88
C MET A 89 -11.13 0.09 -13.11
N HIS A 90 -10.72 1.37 -13.22
CA HIS A 90 -11.14 2.22 -14.33
C HIS A 90 -10.69 1.61 -15.69
N PRO A 91 -11.56 1.52 -16.71
CA PRO A 91 -11.26 0.78 -17.94
C PRO A 91 -10.06 1.31 -18.74
N LYS A 92 -9.80 2.62 -18.67
CA LYS A 92 -8.68 3.28 -19.35
C LYS A 92 -7.45 3.54 -18.47
N TYR A 93 -7.65 4.09 -17.28
CA TYR A 93 -6.57 4.53 -16.37
C TYR A 93 -6.40 3.60 -15.16
N GLY A 94 -7.02 2.43 -15.17
CA GLY A 94 -6.88 1.46 -14.08
C GLY A 94 -5.46 0.92 -13.93
N TYR A 95 -5.19 0.34 -12.79
CA TYR A 95 -3.93 -0.29 -12.45
C TYR A 95 -4.18 -1.49 -11.52
N ALA A 96 -3.20 -2.39 -11.41
CA ALA A 96 -3.31 -3.56 -10.56
C ALA A 96 -3.21 -3.17 -9.07
N PHE A 97 -4.34 -2.93 -8.40
CA PHE A 97 -4.42 -2.43 -7.02
C PHE A 97 -3.47 -3.16 -6.06
N ALA A 98 -3.55 -4.50 -5.96
CA ALA A 98 -2.71 -5.24 -5.03
C ALA A 98 -1.21 -5.16 -5.38
N ILE A 99 -0.84 -5.29 -6.66
CA ILE A 99 0.57 -5.15 -7.09
C ILE A 99 1.11 -3.76 -6.79
N VAL A 100 0.34 -2.71 -7.08
CA VAL A 100 0.72 -1.32 -6.79
C VAL A 100 0.84 -1.11 -5.28
N GLY A 101 -0.10 -1.58 -4.47
CA GLY A 101 -0.02 -1.48 -3.01
C GLY A 101 1.19 -2.21 -2.42
N ILE A 102 1.52 -3.41 -2.92
CA ILE A 102 2.74 -4.12 -2.50
C ILE A 102 4.00 -3.33 -2.92
N ASN A 103 4.01 -2.72 -4.10
CA ASN A 103 5.11 -1.85 -4.53
C ASN A 103 5.26 -0.62 -3.63
N LEU A 104 4.16 0.03 -3.27
CA LEU A 104 4.17 1.19 -2.37
C LEU A 104 4.58 0.82 -0.94
N THR A 105 4.33 -0.41 -0.49
CA THR A 105 4.92 -0.93 0.76
C THR A 105 6.44 -0.90 0.70
N SER A 106 7.03 -1.30 -0.43
CA SER A 106 8.48 -1.21 -0.64
C SER A 106 8.96 0.24 -0.60
N MET A 107 8.27 1.15 -1.28
CA MET A 107 8.59 2.58 -1.26
C MET A 107 8.55 3.14 0.17
N ALA A 108 7.47 2.87 0.91
CA ALA A 108 7.30 3.30 2.29
C ALA A 108 8.47 2.82 3.18
N TYR A 109 8.86 1.54 3.03
CA TYR A 109 9.98 0.96 3.75
C TYR A 109 11.30 1.69 3.47
N HIS A 110 11.60 1.96 2.19
CA HIS A 110 12.86 2.63 1.83
C HIS A 110 12.90 4.08 2.34
N LEU A 111 11.80 4.82 2.22
CA LEU A 111 11.68 6.19 2.76
C LEU A 111 11.83 6.26 4.28
N PHE A 112 11.41 5.22 5.01
CA PHE A 112 11.68 5.10 6.44
C PHE A 112 13.15 4.76 6.70
N LYS A 113 13.69 3.78 5.97
CA LYS A 113 15.06 3.27 6.16
C LYS A 113 16.13 4.32 5.88
N ASP A 114 15.98 5.10 4.82
CA ASP A 114 16.93 6.16 4.47
C ASP A 114 16.75 7.46 5.27
N GLY A 115 15.72 7.52 6.12
CA GLY A 115 15.47 8.64 7.02
C GLY A 115 14.61 9.76 6.43
N THR A 116 14.25 9.70 5.15
CA THR A 116 13.43 10.74 4.48
C THR A 116 12.10 10.96 5.19
N ALA A 117 11.37 9.87 5.48
CA ALA A 117 10.11 9.94 6.20
C ALA A 117 10.32 10.10 7.72
N LYS A 118 11.44 9.62 8.26
CA LYS A 118 11.68 9.56 9.72
C LYS A 118 11.65 10.95 10.36
N THR A 119 12.32 11.92 9.75
CA THR A 119 12.40 13.29 10.28
C THR A 119 11.02 13.95 10.27
N HIS A 120 10.26 13.80 9.18
CA HIS A 120 8.93 14.38 9.08
C HIS A 120 7.93 13.71 10.04
N VAL A 121 7.93 12.37 10.09
CA VAL A 121 7.09 11.59 11.01
C VAL A 121 7.38 11.92 12.46
N TYR A 122 8.64 12.08 12.86
CA TYR A 122 9.02 12.48 14.21
C TYR A 122 8.54 13.90 14.53
N ASN A 123 8.76 14.85 13.61
CA ASN A 123 8.37 16.25 13.78
C ASN A 123 6.86 16.42 13.90
N VAL A 124 6.07 15.62 13.18
CA VAL A 124 4.61 15.67 13.19
C VAL A 124 4.03 14.91 14.38
N SER A 125 4.42 13.65 14.57
CA SER A 125 3.81 12.78 15.59
C SER A 125 4.31 13.06 17.01
N LYS A 126 5.44 13.78 17.14
CA LYS A 126 6.19 13.96 18.40
C LYS A 126 6.43 12.64 19.14
N SER A 127 6.45 11.53 18.41
CA SER A 127 6.50 10.18 18.95
C SER A 127 7.55 9.35 18.22
N LEU A 128 8.03 8.29 18.87
CA LEU A 128 8.96 7.35 18.25
C LEU A 128 8.25 6.60 17.10
N PRO A 129 8.96 6.30 15.99
CA PRO A 129 8.40 5.46 14.93
C PRO A 129 7.84 4.15 15.47
N SER A 130 6.63 3.80 15.04
CA SER A 130 5.94 2.55 15.37
C SER A 130 5.38 1.90 14.10
N MET A 131 5.04 0.61 14.17
CA MET A 131 4.40 -0.10 13.05
C MET A 131 3.08 0.55 12.64
N ARG A 132 2.28 1.04 13.60
CA ARG A 132 1.06 1.79 13.32
C ARG A 132 1.33 3.01 12.44
N ILE A 133 2.34 3.81 12.81
CA ILE A 133 2.70 5.01 12.04
C ILE A 133 3.20 4.64 10.65
N PHE A 134 3.91 3.52 10.51
CA PHE A 134 4.33 3.03 9.20
C PHE A 134 3.12 2.65 8.32
N HIS A 135 2.16 1.90 8.85
CA HIS A 135 0.95 1.54 8.10
C HIS A 135 0.15 2.78 7.69
N GLN A 136 0.03 3.76 8.60
CA GLN A 136 -0.62 5.04 8.31
C GLN A 136 0.10 5.82 7.20
N PHE A 137 1.44 5.82 7.21
CA PHE A 137 2.23 6.41 6.14
C PHE A 137 2.03 5.69 4.81
N TYR A 138 1.95 4.36 4.83
CA TYR A 138 1.62 3.57 3.65
C TYR A 138 0.24 3.95 3.07
N CYS A 139 -0.80 4.07 3.90
CA CYS A 139 -2.14 4.48 3.45
C CYS A 139 -2.11 5.85 2.79
N TYR A 140 -1.40 6.82 3.40
CA TYR A 140 -1.18 8.14 2.81
C TYR A 140 -0.52 8.04 1.43
N LEU A 141 0.58 7.29 1.30
CA LEU A 141 1.26 7.14 0.03
C LEU A 141 0.36 6.51 -1.04
N PHE A 142 -0.46 5.52 -0.68
CA PHE A 142 -1.37 4.89 -1.64
C PHE A 142 -2.45 5.86 -2.12
N TYR A 143 -3.07 6.58 -1.19
CA TYR A 143 -4.09 7.57 -1.55
C TYR A 143 -3.51 8.71 -2.41
N GLU A 144 -2.33 9.23 -2.07
CA GLU A 144 -1.66 10.26 -2.88
C GLU A 144 -1.19 9.73 -4.23
N PHE A 145 -0.72 8.47 -4.28
CA PHE A 145 -0.32 7.85 -5.55
C PHE A 145 -1.52 7.68 -6.48
N ASP A 146 -2.69 7.29 -5.97
CA ASP A 146 -3.91 7.17 -6.77
C ASP A 146 -4.27 8.51 -7.43
N LYS A 147 -4.30 9.60 -6.66
CA LYS A 147 -4.53 10.96 -7.19
C LYS A 147 -3.50 11.32 -8.26
N PHE A 148 -2.22 11.12 -7.96
CA PHE A 148 -1.12 11.43 -8.88
C PHE A 148 -1.21 10.62 -10.18
N TRP A 149 -1.57 9.34 -10.08
CA TRP A 149 -1.74 8.44 -11.21
C TRP A 149 -2.89 8.88 -12.12
N ILE A 150 -4.05 9.21 -11.55
CA ILE A 150 -5.21 9.68 -12.29
C ILE A 150 -4.93 11.03 -12.97
N GLU A 151 -4.26 11.95 -12.28
CA GLU A 151 -3.83 13.24 -12.86
C GLU A 151 -2.84 13.08 -14.00
N ALA A 152 -1.93 12.10 -13.91
CA ALA A 152 -0.95 11.80 -14.95
C ALA A 152 -1.58 11.28 -16.25
N LYS A 153 -2.82 10.75 -16.19
CA LYS A 153 -3.56 10.18 -17.33
C LYS A 153 -2.69 9.24 -18.19
N PRO A 154 -2.12 8.18 -17.61
CA PRO A 154 -1.23 7.27 -18.32
C PRO A 154 -1.91 6.69 -19.55
N SER A 155 -1.15 6.51 -20.61
CA SER A 155 -1.65 5.89 -21.85
C SER A 155 -1.81 4.38 -21.66
N ASN A 156 -0.98 3.78 -20.80
CA ASN A 156 -1.04 2.37 -20.43
C ASN A 156 -0.24 2.10 -19.15
N VAL A 157 -0.39 0.89 -18.61
CA VAL A 157 0.23 0.45 -17.35
C VAL A 157 1.77 0.37 -17.43
N MET A 158 2.37 0.31 -18.62
CA MET A 158 3.84 0.28 -18.76
C MET A 158 4.50 1.59 -18.31
N GLU A 159 3.74 2.69 -18.22
CA GLU A 159 4.22 3.95 -17.65
C GLU A 159 4.35 3.91 -16.12
N PHE A 160 3.93 2.81 -15.48
CA PHE A 160 3.97 2.64 -14.02
C PHE A 160 5.31 3.01 -13.41
N THR A 161 6.42 2.44 -13.90
CA THR A 161 7.75 2.69 -13.35
C THR A 161 8.09 4.17 -13.36
N TYR A 162 7.87 4.84 -14.50
CA TYR A 162 8.17 6.27 -14.65
C TYR A 162 7.31 7.15 -13.74
N ILE A 163 6.00 6.90 -13.69
CA ILE A 163 5.06 7.68 -12.86
C ILE A 163 5.35 7.46 -11.38
N ARG A 164 5.62 6.21 -10.98
CA ARG A 164 6.00 5.84 -9.61
C ARG A 164 7.32 6.48 -9.18
N ASP A 165 8.33 6.51 -10.04
CA ASP A 165 9.62 7.16 -9.74
C ASP A 165 9.45 8.67 -9.59
N LYS A 166 8.66 9.30 -10.47
CA LYS A 166 8.32 10.72 -10.39
C LYS A 166 7.55 11.03 -9.10
N PHE A 167 6.59 10.19 -8.74
CA PHE A 167 5.86 10.30 -7.48
C PHE A 167 6.80 10.21 -6.28
N GLU A 168 7.68 9.22 -6.23
CA GLU A 168 8.66 9.07 -5.14
C GLU A 168 9.56 10.30 -5.02
N SER A 169 10.06 10.84 -6.14
CA SER A 169 10.88 12.05 -6.15
C SER A 169 10.12 13.26 -5.57
N ASN A 170 8.84 13.40 -5.90
CA ASN A 170 7.99 14.47 -5.36
C ASN A 170 7.80 14.31 -3.84
N ILE A 171 7.51 13.10 -3.38
CA ILE A 171 7.36 12.77 -1.96
C ILE A 171 8.65 13.07 -1.19
N ARG A 172 9.81 12.67 -1.73
CA ARG A 172 11.12 12.96 -1.11
C ARG A 172 11.36 14.46 -0.98
N THR A 173 11.10 15.20 -2.05
CA THR A 173 11.25 16.67 -2.06
C THR A 173 10.33 17.33 -1.05
N PHE A 174 9.08 16.87 -0.98
CA PHE A 174 8.09 17.35 -0.02
C PHE A 174 8.56 17.18 1.43
N PHE A 175 9.10 16.01 1.78
CA PHE A 175 9.57 15.72 3.14
C PHE A 175 10.92 16.36 3.51
N LEU A 176 11.74 16.71 2.53
CA LEU A 176 12.99 17.45 2.77
C LEU A 176 12.75 18.93 3.08
N ASN A 177 11.62 19.50 2.66
CA ASN A 177 11.32 20.90 2.92
C ASN A 177 10.80 21.10 4.37
N PRO A 178 11.55 21.81 5.24
CA PRO A 178 11.19 22.01 6.64
C PRO A 178 9.95 22.90 6.83
N HIS A 179 9.50 23.60 5.79
CA HIS A 179 8.27 24.39 5.78
C HIS A 179 7.05 23.61 5.28
N SER A 180 7.19 22.35 4.85
CA SER A 180 6.08 21.44 4.51
C SER A 180 5.23 21.01 5.73
N VAL A 181 5.32 21.76 6.82
CA VAL A 181 4.62 21.49 8.08
C VAL A 181 3.12 21.66 7.81
N GLY A 182 2.37 20.55 7.85
CA GLY A 182 0.91 20.62 7.96
C GLY A 182 0.06 19.79 7.00
N ARG A 183 0.62 18.99 6.07
CA ARG A 183 -0.20 18.06 5.25
C ARG A 183 -0.07 16.57 5.60
N PHE A 184 0.82 16.23 6.53
CA PHE A 184 0.89 14.87 7.04
C PHE A 184 0.12 14.77 8.35
N ASN A 185 -1.16 15.16 8.35
CA ASN A 185 -2.00 14.92 9.51
C ASN A 185 -2.64 13.53 9.35
N ILE A 186 -1.91 12.50 9.79
CA ILE A 186 -2.27 11.06 9.72
C ILE A 186 -3.72 10.74 10.17
N LYS A 187 -4.38 11.66 10.87
CA LYS A 187 -5.74 11.51 11.38
C LYS A 187 -6.83 12.29 10.63
N VAL A 188 -6.53 13.16 9.66
CA VAL A 188 -7.54 14.15 9.22
C VAL A 188 -7.71 14.27 7.70
N ASP A 189 -6.73 13.94 6.86
CA ASP A 189 -6.83 14.24 5.41
C ASP A 189 -7.26 13.05 4.53
N LEU A 190 -7.64 11.91 5.13
CA LEU A 190 -8.15 10.72 4.42
C LEU A 190 -9.68 10.57 4.50
N ILE A 191 -10.39 11.63 4.91
CA ILE A 191 -11.87 11.72 4.94
C ILE A 191 -12.29 12.91 4.09
#